data_AF-A0A851VWH1-F1
#
_entry.id   AF-A0A851VWH1-F1
#
_cell.length_a   1.000
_cell.length_b   1.000
_cell.length_c   1.000
_cell.angle_alpha   90.00
_cell.angle_beta   90.00
_cell.angle_gamma   90.00
#
_symmetry.space_group_name_H-M   'P 1'
#
loop_
_entity.id
_entity.type
_entity.pdbx_description
1 polymer ?
#
loop_
_entity_poly.entity_id
_entity_poly.type
_entity_poly.pdbx_seq_one_letter_code
_entity_poly.pdbx_strand_id
1 'polypeptide(L)'
;AMGYLVHQHNWTCSQDPGNSSMDVIQRKLQCCGVHNYTDWLKPSSSWHHAACVPESCCNEKHSHCRGDLGHVEQLSDKGCLKKLEDQLCFAMLYIFWSCTVLSILELLAAVSNGFLMRHQPFHELCIL
;
A
#
# COMPACT_ATOMS: atom_id res chain seq x y z
N ALA A 1 -11.94 21.29 20.05
CA ALA A 1 -11.34 20.17 20.80
C ALA A 1 -11.11 19.00 19.84
N MET A 2 -9.87 18.81 19.39
CA MET A 2 -9.36 17.58 18.77
C MET A 2 -7.83 17.61 18.99
N GLY A 3 -7.41 17.49 20.24
CA GLY A 3 -6.00 17.37 20.59
C GLY A 3 -5.56 15.96 20.22
N TYR A 4 -4.75 15.83 19.17
CA TYR A 4 -4.01 14.60 18.92
C TYR A 4 -3.11 14.37 20.14
N LEU A 5 -3.46 13.37 20.95
CA LEU A 5 -2.63 12.92 22.06
C LEU A 5 -1.39 12.26 21.46
N VAL A 6 -0.36 13.07 21.23
CA VAL A 6 1.01 12.58 21.04
C VAL A 6 1.40 11.95 22.37
N HIS A 7 1.19 10.64 22.46
CA HIS A 7 1.67 9.82 23.54
C HIS A 7 3.19 10.01 23.59
N GLN A 8 3.72 10.66 24.63
CA GLN A 8 5.15 10.85 24.83
C GLN A 8 5.78 9.48 25.12
N HIS A 9 6.16 8.78 24.07
CA HIS A 9 7.08 7.66 24.16
C HIS A 9 8.49 8.25 24.19
N ASN A 10 9.24 7.86 25.21
CA ASN A 10 10.66 8.20 25.34
C ASN A 10 11.39 7.52 24.19
N TRP A 11 11.59 8.22 23.06
CA TRP A 11 12.13 7.66 21.83
C TRP A 11 13.58 7.21 22.05
N THR A 12 13.74 5.93 22.41
CA THR A 12 15.04 5.28 22.44
C THR A 12 15.16 4.45 21.17
N CYS A 13 16.31 4.53 20.49
CA CYS A 13 16.56 3.91 19.19
C CYS A 13 16.43 2.36 19.17
N SER A 14 16.05 1.73 20.28
CA SER A 14 16.15 0.28 20.45
C SER A 14 15.05 -0.34 21.32
N GLN A 15 13.98 0.39 21.70
CA GLN A 15 12.91 -0.19 22.52
C GLN A 15 11.52 0.40 22.25
N ASP A 16 11.06 0.36 21.01
CA ASP A 16 9.61 0.23 20.80
C ASP A 16 9.34 -1.15 20.18
N PRO A 17 8.67 -2.09 20.87
CA PRO A 17 8.28 -3.35 20.28
C PRO A 17 7.46 -3.03 19.03
N GLY A 18 7.99 -3.38 17.85
CA GLY A 18 7.49 -2.97 16.53
C GLY A 18 6.04 -3.36 16.23
N ASN A 19 5.13 -2.71 16.93
CA ASN A 19 3.69 -2.93 17.00
C ASN A 19 2.94 -1.62 16.69
N SER A 20 3.66 -0.56 16.31
CA SER A 20 3.03 0.63 15.76
C SER A 20 2.52 0.32 14.35
N SER A 21 1.39 0.92 13.97
CA SER A 21 0.85 0.76 12.61
C SER A 21 1.84 1.20 11.54
N MET A 22 2.74 2.15 11.85
CA MET A 22 3.83 2.57 10.98
C MET A 22 4.84 1.45 10.74
N ASP A 23 5.22 0.67 11.77
CA ASP A 23 6.21 -0.41 11.61
C ASP A 23 5.71 -1.52 10.70
N VAL A 24 4.42 -1.86 10.80
CA VAL A 24 3.79 -2.86 9.92
C VAL A 24 3.81 -2.40 8.47
N ILE A 25 3.47 -1.13 8.23
CA ILE A 25 3.50 -0.52 6.90
C ILE A 25 4.93 -0.50 6.37
N GLN A 26 5.89 -0.05 7.18
CA GLN A 26 7.30 0.08 6.81
C GLN A 26 7.94 -1.28 6.47
N ARG A 27 7.65 -2.33 7.24
CA ARG A 27 8.08 -3.72 6.94
C ARG A 27 7.40 -4.26 5.69
N LYS A 28 6.08 -4.10 5.56
CA LYS A 28 5.32 -4.69 4.43
C LYS A 28 5.63 -4.00 3.10
N LEU A 29 5.80 -2.69 3.13
CA LEU A 29 6.12 -1.90 1.95
C LEU A 29 7.62 -1.67 1.81
N GLN A 30 8.51 -2.15 2.69
CA GLN A 30 9.97 -1.92 2.61
C GLN A 30 10.27 -0.45 2.29
N CYS A 31 9.85 0.44 3.19
CA CYS A 31 9.91 1.89 3.07
C CYS A 31 10.23 2.53 4.43
N CYS A 32 10.73 3.75 4.45
CA CYS A 32 11.01 4.47 5.69
C CYS A 32 10.44 5.89 5.68
N GLY A 33 9.70 6.23 6.74
CA GLY A 33 9.00 7.50 6.85
C GLY A 33 7.86 7.66 5.83
N VAL A 34 7.19 8.82 5.87
CA VAL A 34 6.08 9.12 4.94
C VAL A 34 6.66 9.42 3.55
N HIS A 35 7.63 10.32 3.51
CA HIS A 35 8.34 10.75 2.31
C HIS A 35 9.77 10.20 2.28
N ASN A 36 10.46 10.18 3.42
CA ASN A 36 11.81 9.66 3.57
C ASN A 36 12.17 9.44 5.05
N TYR A 37 13.32 8.81 5.33
CA TYR A 37 13.90 8.67 6.67
C TYR A 37 14.09 10.03 7.38
N THR A 38 14.24 11.12 6.63
CA THR A 38 14.34 12.49 7.17
C THR A 38 13.07 12.97 7.86
N ASP A 39 11.93 12.29 7.69
CA ASP A 39 10.73 12.59 8.47
C ASP A 39 10.93 12.32 9.97
N TRP A 40 11.81 11.36 10.31
CA TRP A 40 12.22 11.08 11.70
C TRP A 40 13.19 12.14 12.26
N LEU A 41 13.81 12.94 11.38
CA LEU A 41 14.73 14.03 11.76
C LEU A 41 14.00 15.34 12.07
N LYS A 42 12.69 15.44 11.78
CA LYS A 42 11.94 16.68 12.00
C LYS A 42 11.87 16.98 13.51
N PRO A 43 12.11 18.23 13.93
CA PRO A 43 12.51 18.53 15.28
C PRO A 43 11.34 18.39 16.27
N SER A 44 11.23 17.25 16.94
CA SER A 44 10.53 17.15 18.22
C SER A 44 11.43 17.69 19.34
N SER A 45 11.69 18.99 19.32
CA SER A 45 12.06 19.88 20.45
C SER A 45 12.92 19.33 21.62
N SER A 46 13.79 18.35 21.40
CA SER A 46 14.64 17.77 22.44
C SER A 46 16.02 17.50 21.84
N TRP A 47 16.94 18.41 22.14
CA TRP A 47 18.27 18.56 21.55
C TRP A 47 19.25 17.40 21.86
N HIS A 48 18.81 16.29 22.43
CA HIS A 48 19.73 15.34 23.08
C HIS A 48 19.57 13.86 22.71
N HIS A 49 18.70 13.53 21.75
CA HIS A 49 18.57 12.14 21.30
C HIS A 49 19.24 11.95 19.95
N ALA A 50 20.05 10.88 19.86
CA ALA A 50 20.64 10.44 18.62
C ALA A 50 19.52 10.30 17.59
N ALA A 51 19.73 10.89 16.42
CA ALA A 51 18.78 10.84 15.35
C ALA A 51 18.73 9.40 14.82
N CYS A 52 17.70 8.65 15.21
CA CYS A 52 17.53 7.24 14.88
C CYS A 52 16.14 6.98 14.33
N VAL A 53 16.05 5.97 13.47
CA VAL A 53 14.80 5.47 12.88
C VAL A 53 14.41 4.13 13.54
N PRO A 54 13.14 3.70 13.47
CA PRO A 54 12.77 2.38 13.97
C PRO A 54 13.38 1.26 13.11
N GLU A 55 13.58 0.07 13.70
CA GLU A 55 14.14 -1.09 12.99
C GLU A 55 13.28 -1.54 11.79
N SER A 56 12.00 -1.19 11.76
CA SER A 56 11.11 -1.40 10.62
C SER A 56 11.54 -0.67 9.34
N CYS A 57 12.36 0.37 9.46
CA CYS A 57 12.99 1.08 8.33
C CYS A 57 14.23 0.37 7.78
N CYS A 58 14.77 -0.62 8.48
CA CYS A 58 15.95 -1.36 8.05
C CYS A 58 15.61 -2.25 6.85
N ASN A 59 16.52 -2.29 5.88
CA ASN A 59 16.40 -3.15 4.73
C ASN A 59 16.58 -4.63 5.14
N GLU A 60 15.77 -5.53 4.59
CA GLU A 60 15.88 -6.98 4.82
C GLU A 60 17.28 -7.55 4.54
N LYS A 61 18.09 -6.86 3.73
CA LYS A 61 19.48 -7.24 3.43
C LYS A 61 20.46 -7.05 4.59
N HIS A 62 20.11 -6.24 5.60
CA HIS A 62 21.01 -5.87 6.70
C HIS A 62 20.42 -6.31 8.04
N SER A 63 20.69 -7.55 8.43
CA SER A 63 20.22 -8.16 9.70
C SER A 63 20.77 -7.50 10.97
N HIS A 64 21.83 -6.70 10.87
CA HIS A 64 22.46 -5.98 11.99
C HIS A 64 22.13 -4.47 12.00
N CYS A 65 21.16 -4.04 11.19
CA CYS A 65 20.74 -2.64 11.16
C CYS A 65 20.08 -2.25 12.49
N ARG A 66 20.61 -1.21 13.12
CA ARG A 66 20.11 -0.66 14.40
C ARG A 66 19.32 0.64 14.23
N GLY A 67 18.93 0.96 12.99
CA GLY A 67 18.21 2.21 12.69
C GLY A 67 19.06 3.48 12.94
N ASP A 68 20.38 3.37 12.86
CA ASP A 68 21.29 4.49 13.02
C ASP A 68 21.42 5.29 11.72
N LEU A 69 21.23 6.61 11.78
CA LEU A 69 21.40 7.51 10.63
C LEU A 69 22.87 7.69 10.22
N GLY A 70 23.84 7.21 11.00
CA GLY A 70 25.22 7.06 10.55
C GLY A 70 25.39 6.05 9.40
N HIS A 71 24.41 5.16 9.21
CA HIS A 71 24.44 4.08 8.21
C HIS A 71 23.23 4.12 7.28
N VAL A 72 22.96 5.28 6.66
CA VAL A 72 21.81 5.49 5.74
C VAL A 72 21.71 4.47 4.61
N GLU A 73 22.81 3.84 4.19
CA GLU A 73 22.83 2.79 3.16
C GLU A 73 22.07 1.52 3.57
N GLN A 74 21.89 1.29 4.88
CA GLN A 74 21.15 0.14 5.41
C GLN A 74 19.65 0.41 5.54
N LEU A 75 19.23 1.67 5.39
CA LEU A 75 17.85 2.11 5.51
C LEU A 75 17.15 2.12 4.15
N SER A 76 15.83 2.01 4.18
CA SER A 76 15.02 2.25 2.99
C SER A 76 14.96 3.75 2.67
N ASP A 77 15.47 4.15 1.50
CA ASP A 77 15.48 5.54 1.03
C ASP A 77 14.10 6.03 0.54
N LYS A 78 13.21 5.09 0.20
CA LYS A 78 11.87 5.38 -0.31
C LYS A 78 10.88 5.61 0.82
N GLY A 79 10.13 6.71 0.71
CA GLY A 79 8.95 6.96 1.54
C GLY A 79 7.80 6.01 1.26
N CYS A 80 7.02 5.70 2.29
CA CYS A 80 5.88 4.80 2.20
C CYS A 80 4.74 5.36 1.34
N LEU A 81 4.56 6.69 1.31
CA LEU A 81 3.48 7.33 0.54
C LEU A 81 3.60 7.06 -0.95
N LYS A 82 4.80 7.28 -1.51
CA LYS A 82 5.06 7.07 -2.94
C LYS A 82 4.88 5.61 -3.35
N LYS A 83 5.34 4.68 -2.49
CA LYS A 83 5.22 3.25 -2.76
C LYS A 83 3.78 2.75 -2.67
N LEU A 84 2.99 3.30 -1.75
CA LEU A 84 1.55 3.03 -1.66
C LEU A 84 0.79 3.58 -2.87
N GLU A 85 1.11 4.81 -3.29
CA GLU A 85 0.53 5.42 -4.49
C GLU A 85 0.81 4.58 -5.73
N ASP A 86 2.06 4.15 -5.95
CA ASP A 86 2.43 3.31 -7.08
C ASP A 86 1.64 1.98 -7.10
N GLN A 87 1.46 1.35 -5.93
CA GLN A 87 0.67 0.12 -5.78
C GLN A 87 -0.82 0.35 -6.08
N LEU A 88 -1.39 1.45 -5.58
CA LEU A 88 -2.79 1.79 -5.82
C LEU A 88 -3.04 2.13 -7.30
N CYS A 89 -2.14 2.89 -7.93
CA CYS A 89 -2.21 3.20 -9.35
C CYS A 89 -2.21 1.92 -10.20
N PHE A 90 -1.33 0.96 -9.90
CA PHE A 90 -1.30 -0.33 -10.59
C PHE A 90 -2.60 -1.12 -10.38
N ALA A 91 -3.09 -1.22 -9.14
CA ALA A 91 -4.32 -1.93 -8.81
C ALA A 91 -5.54 -1.32 -9.53
N MET A 92 -5.66 0.00 -9.56
CA MET A 92 -6.75 0.71 -10.24
C MET A 92 -6.74 0.46 -11.75
N LEU A 93 -5.56 0.54 -12.38
CA LEU A 93 -5.42 0.22 -13.81
C LEU A 93 -5.80 -1.23 -14.10
N TYR A 94 -5.32 -2.16 -13.26
CA TYR A 94 -5.67 -3.58 -13.41
C TYR A 94 -7.18 -3.82 -13.33
N ILE A 95 -7.85 -3.22 -12.34
CA ILE A 95 -9.31 -3.29 -12.19
C ILE A 95 -10.00 -2.72 -13.43
N PHE A 96 -9.57 -1.55 -13.91
CA PHE A 96 -10.15 -0.92 -15.10
C PHE A 96 -10.11 -1.82 -16.34
N TRP A 97 -8.96 -2.44 -16.62
CA TRP A 97 -8.82 -3.38 -17.74
C TRP A 97 -9.68 -4.63 -17.55
N SER A 98 -9.70 -5.18 -16.33
CA SER A 98 -10.52 -6.35 -16.02
C SER A 98 -12.01 -6.11 -16.21
N CYS A 99 -12.53 -4.97 -15.72
CA CYS A 99 -13.93 -4.58 -15.88
C CYS A 99 -14.30 -4.37 -17.34
N THR A 100 -13.43 -3.71 -18.11
CA THR A 100 -13.67 -3.47 -19.55
C THR A 100 -13.84 -4.80 -20.31
N VAL A 101 -12.99 -5.79 -20.04
CA VAL A 101 -13.08 -7.11 -20.66
C VAL A 101 -14.36 -7.84 -20.26
N LEU A 102 -14.72 -7.80 -18.97
CA LEU A 102 -15.96 -8.40 -18.47
C LEU A 102 -17.20 -7.78 -19.12
N SER A 103 -17.26 -6.44 -19.21
CA SER A 103 -18.38 -5.76 -19.86
C SER A 103 -18.52 -6.13 -21.35
N ILE A 104 -17.41 -6.29 -22.07
CA ILE A 104 -17.46 -6.74 -23.48
C ILE A 104 -18.00 -8.17 -23.57
N LEU A 105 -17.54 -9.07 -22.70
CA LEU A 105 -17.99 -10.46 -22.68
C LEU A 105 -19.49 -10.56 -22.37
N GLU A 106 -19.98 -9.78 -21.40
CA GLU A 106 -21.40 -9.71 -21.03
C GLU A 106 -22.26 -9.20 -22.18
N LEU A 107 -21.81 -8.17 -22.91
CA LEU A 107 -22.51 -7.65 -24.08
C LEU A 107 -22.61 -8.69 -25.20
N LEU A 108 -21.52 -9.39 -25.50
CA LEU A 108 -21.50 -10.46 -26.50
C LEU A 108 -22.44 -11.61 -26.13
N ALA A 109 -22.46 -12.00 -24.85
CA ALA A 109 -23.38 -13.01 -24.34
C ALA A 109 -24.85 -12.56 -24.48
N ALA A 110 -25.16 -11.31 -24.13
CA ALA A 110 -26.51 -10.75 -24.26
C ALA A 110 -26.99 -10.71 -25.71
N VAL A 111 -26.13 -10.28 -26.65
CA VAL A 111 -26.45 -10.26 -28.08
C VAL A 111 -26.68 -11.67 -28.61
N SER A 112 -25.82 -12.62 -28.25
CA SER A 112 -25.94 -14.02 -28.67
C SER A 112 -27.23 -14.65 -28.15
N ASN A 113 -27.57 -14.43 -26.87
CA ASN A 113 -28.82 -14.90 -26.28
C ASN A 113 -30.04 -14.25 -26.94
N GLY A 114 -30.00 -12.95 -27.24
CA GLY A 114 -31.05 -12.24 -27.96
C GLY A 114 -31.30 -12.82 -29.35
N PHE A 115 -30.23 -13.17 -30.08
CA PHE A 115 -30.35 -13.84 -31.38
C PHE A 115 -30.98 -15.23 -31.26
N LEU A 116 -30.54 -16.04 -30.29
CA LEU A 116 -31.11 -17.38 -30.03
C LEU A 116 -32.61 -17.31 -29.69
N MET A 117 -33.02 -16.36 -28.84
CA MET A 117 -34.42 -16.13 -28.50
C MET A 117 -35.26 -15.67 -29.70
N ARG A 118 -34.65 -15.02 -30.70
CA ARG A 118 -35.32 -14.61 -31.95
C ARG A 118 -35.41 -15.74 -32.99
N HIS A 119 -34.54 -16.75 -32.90
CA HIS A 119 -34.58 -17.94 -33.75
C HIS A 119 -35.52 -19.04 -33.23
N GLN A 120 -35.67 -19.19 -31.90
CA GLN A 120 -36.58 -20.16 -31.26
C GLN A 120 -38.10 -19.91 -31.38
N PRO A 121 -38.65 -18.70 -31.65
CA PRO A 121 -40.10 -18.52 -31.68
C PRO A 121 -40.75 -19.16 -32.91
N PHE A 122 -39.96 -19.53 -33.93
CA PHE A 122 -40.46 -20.22 -35.12
C PHE A 122 -40.54 -21.75 -34.96
N HIS A 123 -39.86 -22.35 -33.99
CA HIS A 123 -39.91 -23.81 -33.81
C HIS A 123 -41.10 -24.27 -32.93
N GLU A 124 -41.57 -23.43 -32.01
CA GLU A 124 -42.74 -23.72 -31.17
C GLU A 124 -44.07 -23.27 -31.80
N LEU A 125 -44.08 -22.26 -32.68
CA LEU A 125 -45.30 -21.79 -33.36
C LEU A 125 -45.75 -22.68 -34.54
N CYS A 126 -44.93 -23.65 -34.97
CA CYS A 126 -45.28 -24.60 -36.03
C CYS A 126 -45.84 -25.93 -35.50
N ILE A 127 -45.97 -26.10 -34.17
CA ILE A 127 -46.45 -27.35 -33.55
C ILE A 127 -47.85 -27.17 -32.90
N LEU A 128 -48.49 -26.00 -33.02
CA LEU A 128 -49.87 -25.77 -32.57
C LEU A 128 -50.83 -25.50 -33.74
#